data_AF-A0A367IRB0-F1
#
_entry.id   AF-A0A367IRB0-F1
#
_cell.length_a   1.000
_cell.length_b   1.000
_cell.length_c   1.000
_cell.angle_alpha   90.00
_cell.angle_beta   90.00
_cell.angle_gamma   90.00
#
_symmetry.space_group_name_H-M   'P 1'
#
loop_
_entity.id
_entity.type
_entity.pdbx_description
1 polymer ?
#
loop_
_entity_poly.entity_id
_entity_poly.type
_entity_poly.pdbx_seq_one_letter_code
_entity_poly.pdbx_strand_id
1 'polypeptide(L)'
;GSWLNSLDVAQRYAQGEYYSVFAQTQNESLNKIVDILEGNYQDIGQHLNTNANGFHMDDQAITDKANFEFIKSYYDVCTNRDLTASLGPTSMFDDFVLIQHQLFPLNATTHHYASILAFFTQQGIVNTLLATDYSMSDTNHLLNDVYFYGPDAAQIPEFEHPSVAKAIASILARPDNQTDNAQFAIQQSQQTGFEFWTDEKIASAAIHYVDLMQQLKNLTQMSTDYSNITLEDAQKAISTVDLLAYLGHLVEGLDASTAHGFTFKADLGYLQKLNTLLLETPDQTLQEYFVIEYLLEKSIYISLPPTNTTNTTMALSMRDWIDKKLSRRAPSTPQSVKQACASDVSKTFPDAIGRYFVLDSFGGLDDKQALSSFVDTLKQSWLRQIPHASFLDEQTAIQAYNKIDLLKPHVAYRNASPDWQDPASLQLYYANQTIDTRSYYKAKQSASLENSKRYWKRLLELNPEVTWSTDGYPEQVNAFYITQKNQIEIPIGILQKPMYSTGVPKYINYGALGSAIGHELV
;
A
#
# COMPACT_ATOMS: atom_id res chain seq x y z
N GLY A 1 -33.83 -7.84 0.69
CA GLY A 1 -34.95 -8.75 1.00
C GLY A 1 -34.60 -10.18 0.61
N SER A 2 -34.94 -10.60 -0.61
CA SER A 2 -34.67 -11.97 -1.08
C SER A 2 -33.18 -12.35 -1.05
N TRP A 3 -32.27 -11.46 -1.46
CA TRP A 3 -30.81 -11.70 -1.38
C TRP A 3 -30.35 -12.01 0.05
N LEU A 4 -30.78 -11.21 1.04
CA LEU A 4 -30.46 -11.42 2.47
C LEU A 4 -30.96 -12.78 2.99
N ASN A 5 -32.05 -13.31 2.43
CA ASN A 5 -32.63 -14.58 2.81
C ASN A 5 -32.10 -15.76 1.97
N SER A 6 -31.17 -15.52 1.06
CA SER A 6 -30.56 -16.60 0.28
C SER A 6 -29.65 -17.45 1.17
N LEU A 7 -29.58 -18.75 0.87
CA LEU A 7 -28.80 -19.70 1.66
C LEU A 7 -27.30 -19.35 1.68
N ASP A 8 -26.76 -18.89 0.54
CA ASP A 8 -25.35 -18.47 0.41
C ASP A 8 -25.04 -17.28 1.34
N VAL A 9 -25.85 -16.23 1.30
CA VAL A 9 -25.67 -15.04 2.15
C VAL A 9 -25.79 -15.40 3.63
N ALA A 10 -26.78 -16.21 4.00
CA ALA A 10 -26.98 -16.66 5.37
C ALA A 10 -25.79 -17.50 5.89
N GLN A 11 -25.24 -18.40 5.07
CA GLN A 11 -24.08 -19.22 5.43
C GLN A 11 -22.81 -18.38 5.62
N ARG A 12 -22.55 -17.42 4.72
CA ARG A 12 -21.39 -16.52 4.81
C ARG A 12 -21.44 -15.63 6.04
N TYR A 13 -22.60 -15.02 6.32
CA TYR A 13 -22.77 -14.25 7.56
C TYR A 13 -22.63 -15.11 8.81
N ALA A 14 -23.10 -16.36 8.80
CA ALA A 14 -22.91 -17.30 9.92
C ALA A 14 -21.43 -17.67 10.14
N GLN A 15 -20.60 -17.58 9.09
CA GLN A 15 -19.15 -17.75 9.16
C GLN A 15 -18.42 -16.45 9.54
N GLY A 16 -19.16 -15.36 9.81
CA GLY A 16 -18.60 -14.06 10.12
C GLY A 16 -18.00 -13.34 8.93
N GLU A 17 -18.34 -13.73 7.69
CA GLU A 17 -17.83 -13.06 6.49
C GLU A 17 -18.55 -11.73 6.22
N TYR A 18 -17.79 -10.71 5.81
CA TYR A 18 -18.37 -9.51 5.20
C TYR A 18 -18.73 -9.81 3.74
N TYR A 19 -20.04 -9.91 3.47
CA TYR A 19 -20.56 -10.14 2.13
C TYR A 19 -21.51 -9.01 1.74
N SER A 20 -21.22 -8.31 0.65
CA SER A 20 -21.99 -7.18 0.14
C SER A 20 -21.87 -7.07 -1.37
N VAL A 21 -22.69 -6.23 -2.00
CA VAL A 21 -22.58 -5.92 -3.43
C VAL A 21 -21.18 -5.38 -3.75
N PHE A 22 -20.64 -4.46 -2.94
CA PHE A 22 -19.29 -3.94 -3.10
C PHE A 22 -18.23 -5.05 -3.01
N ALA A 23 -18.35 -5.97 -2.05
CA ALA A 23 -17.41 -7.08 -1.92
C ALA A 23 -17.48 -8.04 -3.12
N GLN A 24 -18.68 -8.31 -3.65
CA GLN A 24 -18.87 -9.13 -4.85
C GLN A 24 -18.27 -8.46 -6.08
N THR A 25 -18.62 -7.20 -6.33
CA THR A 25 -18.07 -6.43 -7.46
C THR A 25 -16.55 -6.30 -7.36
N GLN A 26 -15.99 -6.20 -6.14
CA GLN A 26 -14.55 -6.18 -5.93
C GLN A 26 -13.89 -7.50 -6.32
N ASN A 27 -14.53 -8.63 -5.99
CA ASN A 27 -14.06 -9.95 -6.43
C ASN A 27 -14.18 -10.13 -7.95
N GLU A 28 -15.22 -9.56 -8.58
CA GLU A 28 -15.36 -9.54 -10.04
C GLU A 28 -14.23 -8.75 -10.71
N SER A 29 -13.88 -7.57 -10.19
CA SER A 29 -12.71 -6.81 -10.66
C SER A 29 -11.43 -7.65 -10.57
N LEU A 30 -11.21 -8.33 -9.45
CA LEU A 30 -10.02 -9.17 -9.26
C LEU A 30 -10.01 -10.37 -10.22
N ASN A 31 -11.16 -11.00 -10.48
CA ASN A 31 -11.27 -12.10 -11.43
C ASN A 31 -10.90 -11.66 -12.85
N LYS A 32 -11.34 -10.48 -13.28
CA LYS A 32 -10.94 -9.93 -14.58
C LYS A 32 -9.42 -9.71 -14.68
N ILE A 33 -8.80 -9.19 -13.62
CA ILE A 33 -7.33 -9.05 -13.59
C ILE A 33 -6.65 -10.42 -13.64
N VAL A 34 -7.20 -11.43 -12.96
CA VAL A 34 -6.71 -12.81 -13.06
C VAL A 34 -6.82 -13.31 -14.51
N ASP A 35 -7.96 -13.13 -15.16
CA ASP A 35 -8.18 -13.55 -16.54
C ASP A 35 -7.20 -12.86 -17.51
N ILE A 36 -6.95 -11.56 -17.32
CA ILE A 36 -5.95 -10.78 -18.07
C ILE A 36 -4.54 -11.36 -17.87
N LEU A 37 -4.12 -11.62 -16.63
CA LEU A 37 -2.76 -12.05 -16.30
C LEU A 37 -2.49 -13.52 -16.59
N GLU A 38 -3.51 -14.37 -16.55
CA GLU A 38 -3.42 -15.80 -16.92
C GLU A 38 -3.48 -16.00 -18.44
N GLY A 39 -4.09 -15.07 -19.16
CA GLY A 39 -4.07 -15.02 -20.61
C GLY A 39 -2.71 -14.61 -21.18
N ASN A 40 -2.69 -14.39 -22.49
CA ASN A 40 -1.55 -13.83 -23.20
C ASN A 40 -1.91 -12.48 -23.85
N TYR A 41 -0.89 -11.71 -24.24
CA TYR A 41 -1.09 -10.38 -24.82
C TYR A 41 -1.97 -10.39 -26.09
N GLN A 42 -1.95 -11.48 -26.88
CA GLN A 42 -2.79 -11.58 -28.08
C GLN A 42 -4.27 -11.76 -27.73
N ASP A 43 -4.58 -12.40 -26.60
CA ASP A 43 -5.96 -12.57 -26.14
C ASP A 43 -6.58 -11.22 -25.81
N ILE A 44 -5.82 -10.30 -25.21
CA ILE A 44 -6.26 -8.93 -24.97
C ILE A 44 -6.71 -8.29 -26.28
N GLY A 45 -5.87 -8.38 -27.33
CA GLY A 45 -6.18 -7.85 -28.66
C GLY A 45 -7.44 -8.41 -29.33
N GLN A 46 -7.87 -9.63 -28.98
CA GLN A 46 -9.13 -10.23 -29.48
C GLN A 46 -10.38 -9.74 -28.73
N HIS A 47 -10.21 -9.31 -27.48
CA HIS A 47 -11.28 -8.86 -26.59
C HIS A 47 -11.40 -7.33 -26.50
N LEU A 48 -10.41 -6.59 -27.00
CA LEU A 48 -10.53 -5.16 -27.25
C LEU A 48 -11.80 -4.94 -28.09
N ASN A 49 -12.83 -4.34 -27.51
CA ASN A 49 -13.97 -3.88 -28.28
C ASN A 49 -13.39 -3.06 -29.44
N THR A 50 -13.51 -3.59 -30.66
CA THR A 50 -12.97 -3.03 -31.91
C THR A 50 -13.72 -1.77 -32.33
N ASN A 51 -14.09 -0.94 -31.37
CA ASN A 51 -14.69 0.35 -31.58
C ASN A 51 -13.56 1.25 -32.07
N ALA A 52 -13.76 1.96 -33.17
CA ALA A 52 -12.80 2.89 -33.79
C ALA A 52 -12.29 4.03 -32.86
N ASN A 53 -12.67 4.00 -31.58
CA ASN A 53 -12.48 5.02 -30.55
C ASN A 53 -11.70 4.47 -29.32
N GLY A 54 -11.17 3.25 -29.38
CA GLY A 54 -10.20 2.72 -28.40
C GLY A 54 -8.81 3.34 -28.59
N PHE A 55 -7.99 3.38 -27.53
CA PHE A 55 -6.64 3.97 -27.61
C PHE A 55 -5.53 2.94 -27.89
N HIS A 56 -5.87 1.68 -28.15
CA HIS A 56 -4.88 0.68 -28.57
C HIS A 56 -4.63 0.80 -30.08
N MET A 57 -3.38 1.01 -30.45
CA MET A 57 -2.95 1.18 -31.85
C MET A 57 -1.92 0.09 -32.21
N ASP A 58 -2.03 -0.49 -33.41
CA ASP A 58 -1.18 -1.61 -33.87
C ASP A 58 0.33 -1.28 -33.85
N ASP A 59 0.70 -0.02 -34.07
CA ASP A 59 2.09 0.45 -34.08
C ASP A 59 2.73 0.50 -32.67
N GLN A 60 1.94 0.36 -31.61
CA GLN A 60 2.41 0.33 -30.22
C GLN A 60 2.56 -1.09 -29.65
N ALA A 61 2.15 -2.13 -30.42
CA ALA A 61 2.00 -3.49 -29.92
C ALA A 61 3.29 -4.10 -29.32
N ILE A 62 4.47 -3.74 -29.83
CA ILE A 62 5.75 -4.25 -29.31
C ILE A 62 6.00 -3.74 -27.88
N THR A 63 5.89 -2.43 -27.66
CA THR A 63 6.10 -1.80 -26.36
C THR A 63 5.04 -2.25 -25.35
N ASP A 64 3.79 -2.29 -25.80
CA ASP A 64 2.66 -2.69 -24.96
C ASP A 64 2.77 -4.16 -24.55
N LYS A 65 3.15 -5.06 -25.47
CA LYS A 65 3.48 -6.44 -25.13
C LYS A 65 4.59 -6.56 -24.09
N ALA A 66 5.67 -5.78 -24.22
CA ALA A 66 6.77 -5.79 -23.25
C ALA A 66 6.30 -5.34 -21.86
N ASN A 67 5.46 -4.31 -21.77
CA ASN A 67 4.86 -3.85 -20.51
C ASN A 67 3.96 -4.93 -19.89
N PHE A 68 3.20 -5.66 -20.70
CA PHE A 68 2.35 -6.76 -20.24
C PHE A 68 3.20 -7.91 -19.67
N GLU A 69 4.22 -8.34 -20.42
CA GLU A 69 5.13 -9.40 -19.98
C GLU A 69 5.87 -9.03 -18.69
N PHE A 70 6.21 -7.75 -18.52
CA PHE A 70 6.80 -7.22 -17.30
C PHE A 70 5.90 -7.45 -16.07
N ILE A 71 4.64 -7.01 -16.08
CA ILE A 71 3.73 -7.22 -14.95
C ILE A 71 3.31 -8.69 -14.79
N LYS A 72 3.19 -9.43 -15.89
CA LYS A 72 2.88 -10.86 -15.86
C LYS A 72 3.99 -11.66 -15.19
N SER A 73 5.26 -11.31 -15.42
CA SER A 73 6.39 -12.00 -14.76
C SER A 73 6.32 -11.90 -13.23
N TYR A 74 5.85 -10.76 -12.70
CA TYR A 74 5.62 -10.56 -11.27
C TYR A 74 4.44 -11.40 -10.75
N TYR A 75 3.35 -11.46 -11.51
CA TYR A 75 2.20 -12.31 -11.19
C TYR A 75 2.56 -13.80 -11.17
N ASP A 76 3.31 -14.26 -12.19
CA ASP A 76 3.71 -15.65 -12.35
C ASP A 76 4.61 -16.10 -11.20
N VAL A 77 5.54 -15.26 -10.72
CA VAL A 77 6.36 -15.59 -9.54
C VAL A 77 5.53 -15.59 -8.25
N CYS A 78 4.56 -14.69 -8.10
CA CYS A 78 3.66 -14.66 -6.93
C CYS A 78 2.79 -15.91 -6.84
N THR A 79 2.28 -16.40 -7.97
CA THR A 79 1.40 -17.58 -8.03
C THR A 79 2.17 -18.90 -7.93
N ASN A 80 3.51 -18.88 -8.09
CA ASN A 80 4.35 -20.07 -8.03
C ASN A 80 4.54 -20.57 -6.59
N ARG A 81 3.63 -21.46 -6.19
CA ARG A 81 3.59 -22.09 -4.86
C ARG A 81 4.78 -23.00 -4.60
N ASP A 82 5.18 -23.76 -5.59
CA ASP A 82 6.26 -24.74 -5.45
C ASP A 82 7.60 -24.05 -5.24
N LEU A 83 7.85 -22.97 -5.99
CA LEU A 83 9.03 -22.13 -5.80
C LEU A 83 9.04 -21.52 -4.40
N THR A 84 7.94 -20.89 -3.99
CA THR A 84 7.82 -20.28 -2.65
C THR A 84 8.06 -21.31 -1.54
N ALA A 85 7.45 -22.48 -1.63
CA ALA A 85 7.62 -23.56 -0.66
C ALA A 85 9.05 -24.12 -0.64
N SER A 86 9.67 -24.27 -1.81
CA SER A 86 11.04 -24.80 -1.92
C SER A 86 12.08 -23.88 -1.28
N LEU A 87 11.86 -22.56 -1.35
CA LEU A 87 12.76 -21.57 -0.78
C LEU A 87 12.50 -21.36 0.72
N GLY A 88 11.24 -21.34 1.14
CA GLY A 88 10.88 -20.99 2.52
C GLY A 88 11.52 -19.66 2.96
N PRO A 89 12.07 -19.56 4.18
CA PRO A 89 12.60 -18.30 4.71
C PRO A 89 13.95 -17.88 4.13
N THR A 90 14.62 -18.71 3.33
CA THR A 90 16.00 -18.47 2.92
C THR A 90 16.18 -17.19 2.11
N SER A 91 15.12 -16.75 1.42
CA SER A 91 15.14 -15.50 0.63
C SER A 91 15.37 -14.25 1.48
N MET A 92 15.17 -14.32 2.80
CA MET A 92 15.32 -13.21 3.74
C MET A 92 16.67 -13.21 4.49
N PHE A 93 17.50 -14.25 4.34
CA PHE A 93 18.71 -14.41 5.14
C PHE A 93 19.72 -13.27 4.94
N ASP A 94 19.92 -12.83 3.70
CA ASP A 94 20.78 -11.68 3.40
C ASP A 94 20.29 -10.39 4.08
N ASP A 95 18.97 -10.23 4.20
CA ASP A 95 18.35 -9.05 4.80
C ASP A 95 18.55 -9.04 6.32
N PHE A 96 18.47 -10.20 6.99
CA PHE A 96 18.83 -10.30 8.41
C PHE A 96 20.31 -10.04 8.66
N VAL A 97 21.19 -10.57 7.80
CA VAL A 97 22.64 -10.30 7.87
C VAL A 97 22.91 -8.79 7.67
N LEU A 98 22.25 -8.16 6.71
CA LEU A 98 22.34 -6.71 6.47
C LEU A 98 21.92 -5.92 7.71
N ILE A 99 20.76 -6.24 8.30
CA ILE A 99 20.25 -5.55 9.50
C ILE A 99 21.22 -5.72 10.67
N GLN A 100 21.67 -6.94 10.96
CA GLN A 100 22.46 -7.22 12.16
C GLN A 100 23.92 -6.81 12.06
N HIS A 101 24.52 -6.82 10.86
CA HIS A 101 25.97 -6.62 10.71
C HIS A 101 26.35 -5.33 10.01
N GLN A 102 25.44 -4.69 9.27
CA GLN A 102 25.73 -3.44 8.56
C GLN A 102 24.88 -2.27 9.06
N LEU A 103 23.57 -2.45 9.22
CA LEU A 103 22.69 -1.36 9.65
C LEU A 103 22.72 -1.12 11.16
N PHE A 104 22.77 -2.19 11.97
CA PHE A 104 22.80 -2.09 13.43
C PHE A 104 23.79 -3.09 14.06
N PRO A 105 25.11 -2.94 13.86
CA PRO A 105 26.08 -3.85 14.49
C PRO A 105 26.23 -3.57 16.00
N LEU A 106 26.13 -4.61 16.84
CA LEU A 106 26.20 -4.49 18.31
C LEU A 106 27.53 -3.93 18.84
N ASN A 107 28.59 -3.94 18.04
CA ASN A 107 29.91 -3.43 18.42
C ASN A 107 30.17 -2.01 17.88
N ALA A 108 29.14 -1.32 17.37
CA ALA A 108 29.29 0.04 16.86
C ALA A 108 29.58 1.03 18.00
N THR A 109 30.44 2.02 17.73
CA THR A 109 30.67 3.14 18.65
C THR A 109 29.56 4.19 18.62
N THR A 110 28.84 4.26 17.50
CA THR A 110 27.72 5.18 17.25
C THR A 110 26.72 4.49 16.32
N HIS A 111 25.45 4.44 16.71
CA HIS A 111 24.40 3.89 15.85
C HIS A 111 23.86 4.95 14.90
N HIS A 112 23.74 4.58 13.63
CA HIS A 112 23.21 5.46 12.59
C HIS A 112 21.70 5.20 12.39
N TYR A 113 20.88 5.60 13.37
CA TYR A 113 19.43 5.39 13.31
C TYR A 113 18.79 5.91 12.01
N ALA A 114 19.34 6.99 11.44
CA ALA A 114 18.90 7.53 10.17
C ALA A 114 18.92 6.51 9.02
N SER A 115 19.98 5.70 8.89
CA SER A 115 20.13 4.76 7.77
C SER A 115 19.25 3.53 7.93
N ILE A 116 19.10 3.02 9.17
CA ILE A 116 18.20 1.88 9.43
C ILE A 116 16.74 2.30 9.28
N LEU A 117 16.32 3.45 9.81
CA LEU A 117 14.95 3.93 9.62
C LEU A 117 14.66 4.20 8.14
N ALA A 118 15.62 4.75 7.39
CA ALA A 118 15.52 4.89 5.94
C ALA A 118 15.35 3.56 5.22
N PHE A 119 16.13 2.55 5.59
CA PHE A 119 15.99 1.20 5.02
C PHE A 119 14.57 0.66 5.27
N PHE A 120 14.04 0.73 6.49
CA PHE A 120 12.70 0.23 6.79
C PHE A 120 11.62 0.98 6.00
N THR A 121 11.70 2.31 5.95
CA THR A 121 10.79 3.15 5.15
C THR A 121 10.88 2.83 3.64
N GLN A 122 12.08 2.60 3.10
CA GLN A 122 12.26 2.17 1.71
C GLN A 122 11.66 0.79 1.42
N GLN A 123 11.63 -0.06 2.44
CA GLN A 123 10.99 -1.36 2.38
C GLN A 123 9.47 -1.26 2.61
N GLY A 124 8.91 -0.08 2.82
CA GLY A 124 7.49 0.13 3.12
C GLY A 124 7.09 -0.31 4.54
N ILE A 125 8.06 -0.46 5.44
CA ILE A 125 7.83 -0.75 6.86
C ILE A 125 7.82 0.58 7.61
N VAL A 126 6.63 1.11 7.86
CA VAL A 126 6.42 2.47 8.39
C VAL A 126 5.80 2.51 9.78
N ASN A 127 5.52 1.37 10.41
CA ASN A 127 5.04 1.30 11.79
C ASN A 127 6.19 0.98 12.76
N THR A 128 7.30 1.71 12.65
CA THR A 128 8.52 1.49 13.44
C THR A 128 8.66 2.48 14.59
N LEU A 129 9.82 2.48 15.28
CA LEU A 129 10.17 3.46 16.32
C LEU A 129 9.95 4.91 15.88
N LEU A 130 10.30 5.25 14.63
CA LEU A 130 10.09 6.57 14.06
C LEU A 130 9.97 6.44 12.55
N ALA A 131 8.81 6.78 12.03
CA ALA A 131 8.56 6.82 10.61
C ALA A 131 8.46 8.25 10.09
N THR A 132 8.60 8.36 8.78
CA THR A 132 8.39 9.61 8.07
C THR A 132 7.56 9.37 6.84
N ASP A 133 6.74 10.36 6.52
CA ASP A 133 5.94 10.43 5.31
C ASP A 133 5.82 11.89 4.89
N TYR A 134 5.27 12.16 3.72
CA TYR A 134 4.95 13.51 3.30
C TYR A 134 3.54 13.57 2.73
N SER A 135 2.92 14.75 2.82
CA SER A 135 1.65 15.01 2.15
C SER A 135 1.65 16.41 1.56
N MET A 136 0.69 16.67 0.69
CA MET A 136 0.41 18.03 0.24
C MET A 136 0.18 18.93 1.46
N SER A 137 0.76 20.13 1.44
CA SER A 137 0.64 21.08 2.55
C SER A 137 -0.79 21.60 2.68
N ASP A 138 -1.31 21.66 3.91
CA ASP A 138 -2.65 22.21 4.19
C ASP A 138 -2.71 23.73 4.02
N THR A 139 -1.54 24.40 3.96
CA THR A 139 -1.44 25.86 3.85
C THR A 139 -0.94 26.34 2.48
N ASN A 140 -0.20 25.50 1.75
CA ASN A 140 0.24 25.78 0.40
C ASN A 140 0.22 24.51 -0.46
N HIS A 141 -0.88 24.28 -1.16
CA HIS A 141 -1.15 23.04 -1.88
C HIS A 141 -0.15 22.74 -3.02
N LEU A 142 0.71 23.69 -3.41
CA LEU A 142 1.79 23.46 -4.37
C LEU A 142 3.00 22.75 -3.75
N LEU A 143 3.16 22.82 -2.42
CA LEU A 143 4.27 22.26 -1.67
C LEU A 143 3.83 21.03 -0.87
N ASN A 144 4.82 20.33 -0.31
CA ASN A 144 4.64 19.20 0.58
C ASN A 144 5.06 19.56 2.01
N ASP A 145 4.34 19.02 2.99
CA ASP A 145 4.73 18.99 4.39
C ASP A 145 5.32 17.61 4.72
N VAL A 146 6.30 17.56 5.61
CA VAL A 146 6.96 16.32 6.05
C VAL A 146 6.49 15.94 7.45
N TYR A 147 6.19 14.67 7.66
CA TYR A 147 5.69 14.14 8.92
C TYR A 147 6.77 13.29 9.57
N PHE A 148 6.88 13.39 10.90
CA PHE A 148 7.62 12.46 11.73
C PHE A 148 6.68 11.92 12.79
N TYR A 149 6.42 10.62 12.77
CA TYR A 149 5.43 9.98 13.61
C TYR A 149 5.93 8.67 14.20
N GLY A 150 5.38 8.34 15.37
CA GLY A 150 5.55 7.04 15.99
C GLY A 150 4.55 6.01 15.48
N PRO A 151 4.67 4.76 15.94
CA PRO A 151 3.74 3.71 15.55
C PRO A 151 2.32 4.03 16.04
N ASP A 152 1.29 3.61 15.29
CA ASP A 152 -0.09 3.82 15.72
C ASP A 152 -0.40 2.92 16.92
N ALA A 153 -0.70 3.52 18.08
CA ALA A 153 -1.03 2.81 19.31
C ALA A 153 -2.18 1.80 19.14
N ALA A 154 -3.13 2.07 18.26
CA ALA A 154 -4.24 1.17 17.94
C ALA A 154 -3.78 -0.02 17.09
N GLN A 155 -2.69 0.13 16.35
CA GLN A 155 -2.06 -0.89 15.52
C GLN A 155 -0.99 -1.69 16.26
N ILE A 156 -0.56 -1.28 17.46
CA ILE A 156 0.34 -2.07 18.30
C ILE A 156 -0.50 -3.11 19.06
N PRO A 157 -0.43 -4.38 18.66
CA PRO A 157 -1.28 -5.39 19.25
C PRO A 157 -0.67 -5.87 20.58
N GLU A 158 -1.50 -6.40 21.47
CA GLU A 158 -1.05 -6.93 22.77
C GLU A 158 -0.46 -8.33 22.57
N PHE A 159 0.79 -8.38 22.14
CA PHE A 159 1.47 -9.64 21.86
C PHE A 159 1.73 -10.44 23.14
N GLU A 160 1.37 -11.72 23.12
CA GLU A 160 1.87 -12.66 24.13
C GLU A 160 3.26 -13.16 23.73
N HIS A 161 4.22 -13.16 24.67
CA HIS A 161 5.60 -13.62 24.42
C HIS A 161 5.69 -14.97 23.68
N PRO A 162 4.89 -16.01 24.02
CA PRO A 162 4.96 -17.29 23.32
C PRO A 162 4.61 -17.20 21.83
N SER A 163 3.70 -16.30 21.44
CA SER A 163 3.29 -16.10 20.05
C SER A 163 4.40 -15.46 19.22
N VAL A 164 5.07 -14.45 19.79
CA VAL A 164 6.24 -13.81 19.17
C VAL A 164 7.39 -14.80 19.04
N ALA A 165 7.73 -15.54 20.11
CA ALA A 165 8.78 -16.57 20.08
C ALA A 165 8.51 -17.62 18.99
N LYS A 166 7.25 -18.03 18.84
CA LYS A 166 6.80 -18.95 17.79
C LYS A 166 6.99 -18.35 16.38
N ALA A 167 6.69 -17.07 16.16
CA ALA A 167 6.92 -16.40 14.88
C ALA A 167 8.42 -16.32 14.54
N ILE A 168 9.24 -15.90 15.51
CA ILE A 168 10.71 -15.85 15.38
C ILE A 168 11.26 -17.24 15.04
N ALA A 169 10.86 -18.28 15.79
CA ALA A 169 11.34 -19.64 15.58
C ALA A 169 11.00 -20.18 14.19
N SER A 170 9.88 -19.77 13.60
CA SER A 170 9.48 -20.26 12.27
C SER A 170 10.39 -19.82 11.13
N ILE A 171 11.24 -18.81 11.35
CA ILE A 171 12.09 -18.19 10.31
C ILE A 171 13.57 -18.18 10.73
N LEU A 172 13.86 -17.84 12.00
CA LEU A 172 15.23 -17.67 12.50
C LEU A 172 15.78 -18.88 13.27
N ALA A 173 14.95 -19.85 13.66
CA ALA A 173 15.47 -21.08 14.27
C ALA A 173 16.09 -22.00 13.21
N ARG A 174 17.03 -22.82 13.65
CA ARG A 174 17.57 -23.88 12.80
C ARG A 174 16.46 -24.87 12.44
N PRO A 175 16.23 -25.17 11.15
CA PRO A 175 15.18 -26.10 10.75
C PRO A 175 15.49 -27.52 11.25
N ASP A 176 14.44 -28.28 11.61
CA ASP A 176 14.55 -29.71 11.88
C ASP A 176 14.95 -30.43 10.58
N ASN A 177 15.89 -31.39 10.67
CA ASN A 177 16.33 -32.23 9.56
C ASN A 177 15.18 -32.98 8.86
N GLN A 178 14.01 -33.11 9.50
CA GLN A 178 12.82 -33.72 8.92
C GLN A 178 12.00 -32.77 8.02
N THR A 179 12.33 -31.47 7.95
CA THR A 179 11.64 -30.53 7.06
C THR A 179 12.20 -30.60 5.63
N ASP A 180 11.32 -30.55 4.63
CA ASP A 180 11.66 -30.79 3.22
C ASP A 180 12.74 -29.84 2.66
N ASN A 181 12.91 -28.65 3.25
CA ASN A 181 13.89 -27.64 2.84
C ASN A 181 15.05 -27.44 3.85
N ALA A 182 15.19 -28.28 4.87
CA ALA A 182 16.17 -28.11 5.95
C ALA A 182 17.61 -27.98 5.43
N GLN A 183 18.01 -28.89 4.54
CA GLN A 183 19.37 -28.90 3.98
C GLN A 183 19.63 -27.69 3.10
N PHE A 184 18.65 -27.28 2.30
CA PHE A 184 18.74 -26.08 1.49
C PHE A 184 18.89 -24.83 2.37
N ALA A 185 18.09 -24.71 3.43
CA ALA A 185 18.19 -23.61 4.38
C ALA A 185 19.55 -23.57 5.10
N ILE A 186 20.09 -24.72 5.53
CA ILE A 186 21.43 -24.78 6.13
C ILE A 186 22.51 -24.37 5.11
N GLN A 187 22.40 -24.80 3.85
CA GLN A 187 23.35 -24.41 2.81
C GLN A 187 23.26 -22.91 2.50
N GLN A 188 22.05 -22.35 2.42
CA GLN A 188 21.84 -20.92 2.19
C GLN A 188 22.39 -20.10 3.37
N SER A 189 22.15 -20.54 4.62
CA SER A 189 22.70 -19.84 5.79
C SER A 189 24.23 -19.76 5.75
N GLN A 190 24.90 -20.82 5.28
CA GLN A 190 26.36 -20.82 5.09
C GLN A 190 26.83 -19.88 3.97
N GLN A 191 26.04 -19.76 2.90
CA GLN A 191 26.37 -18.89 1.75
C GLN A 191 26.21 -17.41 2.09
N THR A 192 25.15 -17.07 2.83
CA THR A 192 24.84 -15.69 3.22
C THR A 192 25.58 -15.24 4.48
N GLY A 193 26.09 -16.20 5.27
CA GLY A 193 26.65 -15.94 6.60
C GLY A 193 25.57 -15.76 7.68
N PHE A 194 24.32 -16.14 7.40
CA PHE A 194 23.24 -16.06 8.36
C PHE A 194 23.40 -17.10 9.48
N GLU A 195 23.31 -16.63 10.73
CA GLU A 195 23.38 -17.45 11.93
C GLU A 195 21.98 -17.68 12.51
N PHE A 196 21.57 -18.94 12.60
CA PHE A 196 20.32 -19.33 13.25
C PHE A 196 20.35 -18.95 14.74
N TRP A 197 19.21 -18.48 15.24
CA TRP A 197 19.04 -18.17 16.65
C TRP A 197 18.79 -19.44 17.45
N THR A 198 19.35 -19.51 18.66
CA THR A 198 19.09 -20.58 19.63
C THR A 198 17.72 -20.40 20.28
N ASP A 199 17.13 -21.47 20.80
CA ASP A 199 15.85 -21.39 21.52
C ASP A 199 15.89 -20.40 22.70
N GLU A 200 17.03 -20.33 23.40
CA GLU A 200 17.26 -19.36 24.47
C GLU A 200 17.23 -17.91 23.96
N LYS A 201 17.93 -17.62 22.85
CA LYS A 201 17.93 -16.30 22.21
C LYS A 201 16.53 -15.94 21.71
N ILE A 202 15.81 -16.88 21.14
CA ILE A 202 14.43 -16.66 20.65
C ILE A 202 13.51 -16.29 21.81
N ALA A 203 13.61 -17.00 22.93
CA ALA A 203 12.80 -16.72 24.11
C ALA A 203 13.12 -15.34 24.70
N SER A 204 14.40 -14.98 24.83
CA SER A 204 14.80 -13.65 25.35
C SER A 204 14.40 -12.52 24.40
N ALA A 205 14.63 -12.67 23.09
CA ALA A 205 14.30 -11.66 22.09
C ALA A 205 12.78 -11.42 22.00
N ALA A 206 11.96 -12.47 22.16
CA ALA A 206 10.51 -12.32 22.23
C ALA A 206 10.05 -11.54 23.47
N ILE A 207 10.75 -11.67 24.61
CA ILE A 207 10.48 -10.87 25.80
C ILE A 207 10.86 -9.41 25.55
N HIS A 208 12.10 -9.17 25.11
CA HIS A 208 12.61 -7.83 24.81
C HIS A 208 11.72 -7.07 23.82
N TYR A 209 11.29 -7.75 22.74
CA TYR A 209 10.42 -7.16 21.73
C TYR A 209 9.06 -6.75 22.30
N VAL A 210 8.38 -7.65 23.02
CA VAL A 210 7.06 -7.35 23.59
C VAL A 210 7.14 -6.22 24.61
N ASP A 211 8.16 -6.22 25.46
CA ASP A 211 8.37 -5.18 26.47
C ASP A 211 8.63 -3.82 25.83
N LEU A 212 9.43 -3.77 24.75
CA LEU A 212 9.68 -2.54 23.99
C LEU A 212 8.41 -2.05 23.28
N MET A 213 7.65 -2.95 22.65
CA MET A 213 6.37 -2.59 22.00
C MET A 213 5.37 -2.02 23.00
N GLN A 214 5.30 -2.56 24.22
CA GLN A 214 4.44 -2.03 25.27
C GLN A 214 4.88 -0.61 25.72
N GLN A 215 6.19 -0.36 25.80
CA GLN A 215 6.71 0.98 26.07
C GLN A 215 6.35 1.96 24.95
N LEU A 216 6.53 1.56 23.68
CA LEU A 216 6.16 2.38 22.52
C LEU A 216 4.66 2.69 22.46
N LYS A 217 3.81 1.72 22.79
CA LYS A 217 2.35 1.92 22.89
C LYS A 217 2.00 2.97 23.94
N ASN A 218 2.68 2.97 25.09
CA ASN A 218 2.45 3.98 26.12
C ASN A 218 2.91 5.38 25.67
N LEU A 219 3.99 5.47 24.88
CA LEU A 219 4.47 6.75 24.36
C LEU A 219 3.47 7.39 23.37
N THR A 220 2.86 6.56 22.52
CA THR A 220 2.01 6.99 21.40
C THR A 220 0.58 7.32 21.83
N GLN A 221 0.02 6.63 22.84
CA GLN A 221 -1.30 6.95 23.40
C GLN A 221 -1.41 8.36 24.00
N MET A 222 -0.28 9.01 24.30
CA MET A 222 -0.25 10.35 24.89
C MET A 222 -0.23 11.49 23.86
N SER A 223 -0.15 11.17 22.56
CA SER A 223 0.27 12.07 21.47
C SER A 223 -0.78 12.10 20.35
N THR A 224 -1.76 13.00 20.42
CA THR A 224 -2.76 13.18 19.34
C THR A 224 -2.55 14.42 18.49
N ASP A 225 -1.65 15.33 18.90
CA ASP A 225 -1.55 16.68 18.31
C ASP A 225 -0.23 16.86 17.55
N TYR A 226 -0.26 16.59 16.24
CA TYR A 226 0.83 16.95 15.34
C TYR A 226 0.86 18.46 15.15
N SER A 227 1.94 19.10 15.62
CA SER A 227 2.14 20.53 15.49
C SER A 227 3.04 20.87 14.31
N ASN A 228 2.79 22.01 13.65
CA ASN A 228 3.72 22.57 12.68
C ASN A 228 5.00 23.02 13.41
N ILE A 229 6.15 22.49 13.02
CA ILE A 229 7.45 22.73 13.63
C ILE A 229 8.53 22.92 12.55
N THR A 230 9.70 23.40 12.98
CA THR A 230 10.91 23.44 12.16
C THR A 230 11.67 22.12 12.26
N LEU A 231 12.55 21.83 11.27
CA LEU A 231 13.44 20.68 11.34
C LEU A 231 14.35 20.77 12.58
N GLU A 232 14.81 21.97 12.92
CA GLU A 232 15.67 22.21 14.07
C GLU A 232 14.97 21.88 15.39
N ASP A 233 13.68 22.20 15.51
CA ASP A 233 12.92 21.89 16.72
C ASP A 233 12.65 20.39 16.84
N ALA A 234 12.34 19.72 15.73
CA ALA A 234 12.26 18.26 15.68
C ALA A 234 13.60 17.61 16.06
N GLN A 235 14.70 18.10 15.48
CA GLN A 235 16.05 17.59 15.72
C GLN A 235 16.52 17.79 17.17
N LYS A 236 16.15 18.91 17.80
CA LYS A 236 16.40 19.14 19.23
C LYS A 236 15.63 18.17 20.11
N ALA A 237 14.43 17.76 19.69
CA ALA A 237 13.60 16.81 20.43
C ALA A 237 14.16 15.38 20.37
N ILE A 238 14.82 15.00 19.27
CA ILE A 238 15.42 13.67 19.10
C ILE A 238 16.87 13.72 18.62
N SER A 239 17.80 13.91 19.55
CA SER A 239 19.24 13.99 19.24
C SER A 239 19.88 12.66 18.83
N THR A 240 19.23 11.53 19.13
CA THR A 240 19.70 10.18 18.76
C THR A 240 19.51 9.86 17.28
N VAL A 241 18.60 10.56 16.59
CA VAL A 241 18.32 10.35 15.17
C VAL A 241 18.64 11.61 14.40
N ASP A 242 19.57 11.54 13.46
CA ASP A 242 19.81 12.62 12.50
C ASP A 242 18.67 12.63 11.46
N LEU A 243 17.70 13.54 11.65
CA LEU A 243 16.50 13.63 10.83
C LEU A 243 16.80 14.11 9.41
N LEU A 244 17.82 14.95 9.24
CA LEU A 244 18.25 15.40 7.91
C LEU A 244 18.89 14.24 7.14
N ALA A 245 19.76 13.47 7.79
CA ALA A 245 20.34 12.27 7.19
C ALA A 245 19.26 11.22 6.87
N TYR A 246 18.25 11.07 7.73
CA TYR A 246 17.12 10.17 7.48
C TYR A 246 16.41 10.54 6.17
N LEU A 247 16.03 11.81 5.99
CA LEU A 247 15.41 12.28 4.75
C LEU A 247 16.38 12.21 3.56
N GLY A 248 17.66 12.52 3.76
CA GLY A 248 18.69 12.44 2.72
C GLY A 248 18.93 11.03 2.20
N HIS A 249 18.70 9.99 3.00
CA HIS A 249 18.73 8.60 2.54
C HIS A 249 17.50 8.21 1.71
N LEU A 250 16.36 8.90 1.88
CA LEU A 250 15.12 8.66 1.14
C LEU A 250 15.06 9.45 -0.16
N VAL A 251 15.62 10.66 -0.16
CA VAL A 251 15.52 11.62 -1.26
C VAL A 251 16.90 12.01 -1.75
N GLU A 252 17.23 11.56 -2.97
CA GLU A 252 18.49 11.93 -3.62
C GLU A 252 18.56 13.46 -3.83
N GLY A 253 19.65 14.06 -3.37
CA GLY A 253 19.89 15.51 -3.51
C GLY A 253 19.23 16.39 -2.44
N LEU A 254 18.55 15.81 -1.45
CA LEU A 254 18.03 16.58 -0.32
C LEU A 254 19.17 17.02 0.60
N ASP A 255 19.28 18.34 0.80
CA ASP A 255 20.24 18.98 1.69
C ASP A 255 19.54 19.90 2.71
N ALA A 256 20.31 20.49 3.62
CA ALA A 256 19.78 21.39 4.64
C ALA A 256 19.03 22.58 4.01
N SER A 257 19.55 23.14 2.91
CA SER A 257 18.92 24.29 2.24
C SER A 257 17.52 23.94 1.73
N THR A 258 17.37 22.77 1.14
CA THR A 258 16.09 22.26 0.63
C THR A 258 15.16 21.93 1.78
N ALA A 259 15.67 21.28 2.82
CA ALA A 259 14.88 20.89 3.99
C ALA A 259 14.27 22.08 4.75
N HIS A 260 14.97 23.22 4.83
CA HIS A 260 14.42 24.45 5.43
C HIS A 260 13.18 24.99 4.71
N GLY A 261 12.94 24.57 3.46
CA GLY A 261 11.75 24.96 2.69
C GLY A 261 10.48 24.22 3.10
N PHE A 262 10.58 23.13 3.86
CA PHE A 262 9.43 22.33 4.29
C PHE A 262 8.87 22.78 5.63
N THR A 263 7.55 22.62 5.79
CA THR A 263 6.94 22.58 7.12
C THR A 263 6.97 21.15 7.63
N PHE A 264 7.41 20.96 8.87
CA PHE A 264 7.43 19.66 9.51
C PHE A 264 6.25 19.51 10.46
N LYS A 265 5.71 18.31 10.56
CA LYS A 265 4.61 17.96 11.46
C LYS A 265 5.03 16.78 12.34
N ALA A 266 5.10 17.01 13.65
CA ALA A 266 5.43 15.98 14.62
C ALA A 266 4.82 16.29 15.99
N ASP A 267 4.72 15.27 16.85
CA ASP A 267 4.55 15.47 18.28
C ASP A 267 5.95 15.55 18.95
N LEU A 268 6.33 16.75 19.40
CA LEU A 268 7.61 16.98 20.05
C LEU A 268 7.76 16.20 21.37
N GLY A 269 6.67 16.00 22.10
CA GLY A 269 6.67 15.23 23.35
C GLY A 269 6.89 13.74 23.09
N TYR A 270 6.34 13.20 22.00
CA TYR A 270 6.66 11.87 21.53
C TYR A 270 8.14 11.74 21.17
N LEU A 271 8.67 12.65 20.33
CA LEU A 271 10.07 12.64 19.91
C LEU A 271 11.04 12.69 21.11
N GLN A 272 10.76 13.55 22.10
CA GLN A 272 11.55 13.65 23.33
C GLN A 272 11.56 12.35 24.14
N LYS A 273 10.39 11.73 24.32
CA LYS A 273 10.31 10.47 25.08
C LYS A 273 10.94 9.31 24.33
N LEU A 274 10.78 9.26 23.00
CA LEU A 274 11.45 8.29 22.16
C LEU A 274 12.98 8.45 22.26
N ASN A 275 13.48 9.69 22.25
CA ASN A 275 14.90 9.95 22.42
C ASN A 275 15.44 9.37 23.74
N THR A 276 14.71 9.55 24.85
CA THR A 276 15.04 8.94 26.14
C THR A 276 15.01 7.42 26.05
N LEU A 277 13.95 6.84 25.47
CA LEU A 277 13.82 5.39 25.30
C LEU A 277 15.00 4.81 24.51
N LEU A 278 15.43 5.46 23.43
CA LEU A 278 16.57 5.03 22.61
C LEU A 278 17.90 5.10 23.35
N LEU A 279 18.07 6.04 24.29
CA LEU A 279 19.27 6.15 25.12
C LEU A 279 19.33 5.11 26.24
N GLU A 280 18.16 4.67 26.73
CA GLU A 280 18.05 3.73 27.85
C GLU A 280 17.94 2.27 27.40
N THR A 281 17.48 2.01 26.16
CA THR A 281 17.27 0.66 25.65
C THR A 281 18.60 0.03 25.23
N PRO A 282 18.92 -1.20 25.68
CA PRO A 282 20.13 -1.90 25.23
C PRO A 282 20.17 -2.11 23.71
N ASP A 283 21.36 -1.94 23.12
CA ASP A 283 21.60 -2.17 21.68
C ASP A 283 21.12 -3.54 21.20
N GLN A 284 21.28 -4.57 22.03
CA GLN A 284 20.78 -5.91 21.72
C GLN A 284 19.25 -5.92 21.53
N THR A 285 18.50 -5.29 22.44
CA THR A 285 17.05 -5.18 22.36
C THR A 285 16.62 -4.42 21.10
N LEU A 286 17.33 -3.36 20.73
CA LEU A 286 17.04 -2.57 19.52
C LEU A 286 17.36 -3.35 18.23
N GLN A 287 18.49 -4.06 18.16
CA GLN A 287 18.81 -4.92 17.02
C GLN A 287 17.75 -6.02 16.86
N GLU A 288 17.40 -6.69 17.96
CA GLU A 288 16.37 -7.73 17.98
C GLU A 288 15.03 -7.16 17.51
N TYR A 289 14.67 -5.96 17.97
CA TYR A 289 13.47 -5.24 17.52
C TYR A 289 13.44 -5.07 16.00
N PHE A 290 14.48 -4.50 15.40
CA PHE A 290 14.50 -4.29 13.95
C PHE A 290 14.45 -5.62 13.18
N VAL A 291 15.16 -6.65 13.62
CA VAL A 291 15.09 -7.98 13.00
C VAL A 291 13.68 -8.55 13.06
N ILE A 292 13.00 -8.42 14.20
CA ILE A 292 11.65 -8.95 14.43
C ILE A 292 10.61 -8.14 13.64
N GLU A 293 10.67 -6.82 13.64
CA GLU A 293 9.80 -5.97 12.79
C GLU A 293 9.93 -6.35 11.32
N TYR A 294 11.16 -6.48 10.83
CA TYR A 294 11.41 -6.88 9.46
C TYR A 294 10.81 -8.26 9.16
N LEU A 295 11.02 -9.22 10.06
CA LEU A 295 10.47 -10.56 9.97
C LEU A 295 8.95 -10.54 9.89
N LEU A 296 8.28 -9.84 10.80
CA LEU A 296 6.82 -9.80 10.88
C LEU A 296 6.21 -9.21 9.61
N GLU A 297 6.73 -8.07 9.16
CA GLU A 297 6.22 -7.35 7.99
C GLU A 297 6.53 -8.05 6.66
N LYS A 298 7.65 -8.77 6.57
CA LYS A 298 8.09 -9.39 5.31
C LYS A 298 7.77 -10.87 5.18
N SER A 299 7.46 -11.55 6.28
CA SER A 299 7.13 -12.98 6.27
C SER A 299 5.93 -13.32 5.36
N ILE A 300 5.06 -12.35 5.10
CA ILE A 300 3.87 -12.49 4.23
C ILE A 300 4.20 -12.73 2.75
N TYR A 301 5.45 -12.57 2.34
CA TYR A 301 5.90 -12.77 0.95
C TYR A 301 6.71 -14.07 0.78
N ILE A 302 7.05 -14.76 1.87
CA ILE A 302 7.67 -16.10 1.86
C ILE A 302 6.66 -17.20 2.22
N SER A 303 5.53 -16.82 2.80
CA SER A 303 4.31 -17.63 2.90
C SER A 303 3.33 -17.06 1.89
N LEU A 304 2.86 -17.86 0.94
CA LEU A 304 1.90 -17.45 -0.10
C LEU A 304 0.76 -16.58 0.47
N PRO A 305 0.15 -15.69 -0.34
CA PRO A 305 -0.93 -14.86 0.16
C PRO A 305 -2.04 -15.73 0.79
N PRO A 306 -2.60 -15.31 1.94
CA PRO A 306 -3.46 -16.15 2.75
C PRO A 306 -4.69 -16.58 1.95
N THR A 307 -4.82 -17.89 1.74
CA THR A 307 -6.13 -18.50 1.48
C THR A 307 -6.70 -18.86 2.85
N ASN A 308 -7.98 -18.62 3.11
CA ASN A 308 -8.64 -18.97 4.39
C ASN A 308 -8.70 -20.51 4.65
N THR A 309 -7.83 -21.31 4.02
CA THR A 309 -7.74 -22.75 4.20
C THR A 309 -6.71 -23.09 5.28
N THR A 310 -7.26 -23.23 6.48
CA THR A 310 -6.89 -23.90 7.74
C THR A 310 -5.64 -24.80 7.89
N ASN A 311 -4.63 -24.85 7.01
CA ASN A 311 -3.49 -25.78 7.21
C ASN A 311 -2.13 -25.34 6.64
N THR A 312 -1.73 -24.07 6.79
CA THR A 312 -0.31 -23.70 6.52
C THR A 312 0.27 -22.74 7.56
N THR A 313 1.47 -23.11 8.03
CA THR A 313 2.51 -22.35 8.78
C THR A 313 2.09 -21.21 9.72
N MET A 314 2.28 -21.45 11.02
CA MET A 314 2.72 -20.54 12.10
C MET A 314 2.79 -19.00 11.84
N ALA A 315 3.47 -18.52 10.78
CA ALA A 315 3.46 -17.12 10.35
C ALA A 315 2.05 -16.59 9.98
N LEU A 316 1.19 -17.43 9.40
CA LEU A 316 -0.21 -17.15 9.13
C LEU A 316 -1.04 -17.05 10.42
N SER A 317 -0.67 -17.72 11.52
CA SER A 317 -1.36 -17.55 12.81
C SER A 317 -1.07 -16.20 13.47
N MET A 318 0.08 -15.59 13.17
CA MET A 318 0.42 -14.25 13.65
C MET A 318 -0.33 -13.20 12.84
N ARG A 319 -0.42 -13.34 11.50
CA ARG A 319 -1.24 -12.46 10.67
C ARG A 319 -2.74 -12.64 10.93
N ASP A 320 -3.24 -13.87 11.04
CA ASP A 320 -4.65 -14.13 11.39
C ASP A 320 -4.98 -13.56 12.79
N TRP A 321 -4.02 -13.52 13.70
CA TRP A 321 -4.14 -12.82 14.99
C TRP A 321 -4.07 -11.28 14.87
N ILE A 322 -3.10 -10.74 14.11
CA ILE A 322 -2.94 -9.30 13.80
C ILE A 322 -4.18 -8.78 13.06
N ASP A 323 -4.59 -9.41 11.96
CA ASP A 323 -5.75 -9.05 11.13
C ASP A 323 -7.07 -9.16 11.92
N LYS A 324 -7.29 -10.23 12.72
CA LYS A 324 -8.52 -10.38 13.53
C LYS A 324 -8.63 -9.37 14.68
N LYS A 325 -7.51 -8.95 15.28
CA LYS A 325 -7.51 -8.00 16.41
C LYS A 325 -7.42 -6.53 15.97
N LEU A 326 -6.59 -6.21 14.97
CA LEU A 326 -6.35 -4.83 14.53
C LEU A 326 -7.46 -4.31 13.61
N SER A 327 -8.00 -5.12 12.71
CA SER A 327 -8.88 -4.58 11.68
C SER A 327 -10.31 -4.32 12.17
N ARG A 328 -10.78 -4.98 13.25
CA ARG A 328 -12.22 -5.13 13.58
C ARG A 328 -13.11 -5.45 12.36
N ARG A 329 -12.51 -5.90 11.24
CA ARG A 329 -13.20 -6.20 9.99
C ARG A 329 -13.49 -7.68 10.02
N ALA A 330 -14.76 -8.02 9.89
CA ALA A 330 -15.18 -9.35 9.50
C ALA A 330 -14.32 -9.81 8.30
N PRO A 331 -13.76 -11.03 8.30
CA PRO A 331 -13.01 -11.52 7.16
C PRO A 331 -13.84 -11.33 5.88
N SER A 332 -13.26 -10.70 4.86
CA SER A 332 -13.89 -10.69 3.54
C SER A 332 -13.93 -12.12 3.00
N THR A 333 -14.77 -12.37 2.00
CA THR A 333 -14.80 -13.65 1.27
C THR A 333 -13.37 -14.13 0.94
N PRO A 334 -13.02 -15.40 1.23
CA PRO A 334 -11.68 -15.94 0.95
C PRO A 334 -11.24 -15.65 -0.48
N GLN A 335 -10.10 -14.98 -0.64
CA GLN A 335 -9.47 -14.81 -1.94
C GLN A 335 -8.69 -16.07 -2.30
N SER A 336 -8.76 -16.48 -3.58
CA SER A 336 -7.82 -17.47 -4.12
C SER A 336 -6.40 -16.88 -4.20
N VAL A 337 -5.37 -17.74 -4.25
CA VAL A 337 -3.97 -17.29 -4.46
C VAL A 337 -3.88 -16.39 -5.68
N LYS A 338 -4.58 -16.74 -6.77
CA LYS A 338 -4.65 -15.95 -8.00
C LYS A 338 -5.20 -14.55 -7.76
N GLN A 339 -6.33 -14.43 -7.04
CA GLN A 339 -6.93 -13.13 -6.72
C GLN A 339 -6.03 -12.29 -5.81
N ALA A 340 -5.37 -12.91 -4.84
CA ALA A 340 -4.48 -12.18 -3.94
C ALA A 340 -3.22 -11.68 -4.68
N CYS A 341 -2.63 -12.49 -5.57
CA CYS A 341 -1.55 -12.06 -6.45
C CYS A 341 -2.00 -10.98 -7.46
N ALA A 342 -3.21 -11.07 -8.00
CA ALA A 342 -3.80 -10.02 -8.83
C ALA A 342 -3.97 -8.69 -8.08
N SER A 343 -4.42 -8.74 -6.81
CA SER A 343 -4.48 -7.54 -5.97
C SER A 343 -3.08 -6.98 -5.69
N ASP A 344 -2.10 -7.85 -5.45
CA ASP A 344 -0.74 -7.39 -5.19
C ASP A 344 -0.08 -6.75 -6.44
N VAL A 345 -0.32 -7.29 -7.63
CA VAL A 345 0.04 -6.64 -8.90
C VAL A 345 -0.61 -5.26 -8.99
N SER A 346 -1.89 -5.15 -8.66
CA SER A 346 -2.64 -3.88 -8.74
C SER A 346 -2.15 -2.81 -7.77
N LYS A 347 -1.67 -3.22 -6.59
CA LYS A 347 -1.04 -2.32 -5.62
C LYS A 347 0.39 -1.96 -5.99
N THR A 348 1.11 -2.87 -6.62
CA THR A 348 2.55 -2.73 -6.91
C THR A 348 2.79 -1.97 -8.22
N PHE A 349 1.98 -2.24 -9.23
CA PHE A 349 2.06 -1.64 -10.57
C PHE A 349 0.69 -1.15 -11.05
N PRO A 350 0.03 -0.25 -10.30
CA PRO A 350 -1.35 0.19 -10.58
C PRO A 350 -1.50 0.75 -11.99
N ASP A 351 -0.54 1.54 -12.46
CA ASP A 351 -0.63 2.18 -13.76
C ASP A 351 -0.49 1.17 -14.91
N ALA A 352 0.41 0.20 -14.77
CA ALA A 352 0.62 -0.82 -15.79
C ALA A 352 -0.59 -1.75 -15.91
N ILE A 353 -1.09 -2.33 -14.81
CA ILE A 353 -2.27 -3.21 -14.90
C ILE A 353 -3.54 -2.43 -15.22
N GLY A 354 -3.62 -1.17 -14.79
CA GLY A 354 -4.76 -0.29 -15.06
C GLY A 354 -5.06 -0.12 -16.54
N ARG A 355 -4.02 -0.01 -17.38
CA ARG A 355 -4.18 -0.01 -18.84
C ARG A 355 -4.93 -1.24 -19.34
N TYR A 356 -4.48 -2.45 -19.00
CA TYR A 356 -5.10 -3.68 -19.49
C TYR A 356 -6.49 -3.89 -18.92
N PHE A 357 -6.72 -3.49 -17.67
CA PHE A 357 -8.04 -3.53 -17.06
C PHE A 357 -9.04 -2.60 -17.76
N VAL A 358 -8.61 -1.39 -18.17
CA VAL A 358 -9.44 -0.48 -18.96
C VAL A 358 -9.71 -1.04 -20.35
N LEU A 359 -8.68 -1.58 -21.01
CA LEU A 359 -8.79 -2.18 -22.34
C LEU A 359 -9.78 -3.36 -22.37
N ASP A 360 -9.84 -4.15 -21.29
CA ASP A 360 -10.79 -5.24 -21.12
C ASP A 360 -12.20 -4.76 -20.74
N SER A 361 -12.30 -3.82 -19.79
CA SER A 361 -13.55 -3.52 -19.11
C SER A 361 -14.25 -2.21 -19.51
N PHE A 362 -13.66 -1.38 -20.38
CA PHE A 362 -14.19 -0.05 -20.72
C PHE A 362 -14.15 0.26 -22.21
N GLY A 363 -15.27 0.72 -22.78
CA GLY A 363 -15.44 0.91 -24.24
C GLY A 363 -14.76 2.15 -24.85
N GLY A 364 -13.75 2.71 -24.17
CA GLY A 364 -12.86 3.74 -24.72
C GLY A 364 -13.28 5.20 -24.42
N LEU A 365 -12.92 6.10 -25.32
CA LEU A 365 -13.06 7.56 -25.12
C LEU A 365 -14.51 8.03 -25.02
N ASP A 366 -15.42 7.45 -25.81
CA ASP A 366 -16.84 7.81 -25.80
C ASP A 366 -17.50 7.49 -24.46
N ASP A 367 -17.20 6.32 -23.88
CA ASP A 367 -17.70 5.94 -22.56
C ASP A 367 -17.13 6.86 -21.48
N LYS A 368 -15.86 7.26 -21.59
CA LYS A 368 -15.24 8.26 -20.69
C LYS A 368 -15.96 9.61 -20.79
N GLN A 369 -16.30 10.04 -21.99
CA GLN A 369 -17.02 11.29 -22.21
C GLN A 369 -18.45 11.22 -21.68
N ALA A 370 -19.17 10.12 -21.93
CA ALA A 370 -20.51 9.89 -21.40
C ALA A 370 -20.53 9.90 -19.86
N LEU A 371 -19.54 9.25 -19.23
CA LEU A 371 -19.36 9.29 -17.78
C LEU A 371 -19.04 10.71 -17.29
N SER A 372 -18.17 11.44 -18.00
CA SER A 372 -17.84 12.82 -17.64
C SER A 372 -19.07 13.73 -17.67
N SER A 373 -19.92 13.61 -18.70
CA SER A 373 -21.21 14.33 -18.77
C SER A 373 -22.19 13.91 -17.67
N PHE A 374 -22.19 12.63 -17.29
CA PHE A 374 -23.00 12.13 -16.18
C PHE A 374 -22.58 12.77 -14.84
N VAL A 375 -21.28 12.82 -14.56
CA VAL A 375 -20.71 13.47 -13.37
C VAL A 375 -20.99 14.98 -13.37
N ASP A 376 -20.80 15.65 -14.50
CA ASP A 376 -21.11 17.09 -14.62
C ASP A 376 -22.58 17.36 -14.33
N THR A 377 -23.51 16.52 -14.81
CA THR A 377 -24.93 16.68 -14.51
C THR A 377 -25.23 16.68 -12.99
N LEU A 378 -24.52 15.84 -12.22
CA LEU A 378 -24.65 15.77 -10.76
C LEU A 378 -24.06 17.01 -10.09
N LYS A 379 -22.87 17.44 -10.52
CA LYS A 379 -22.24 18.69 -10.08
C LYS A 379 -23.15 19.89 -10.32
N GLN A 380 -23.72 20.01 -11.51
CA GLN A 380 -24.67 21.08 -11.86
C GLN A 380 -25.95 21.03 -11.01
N SER A 381 -26.38 19.85 -10.57
CA SER A 381 -27.51 19.72 -9.63
C SER A 381 -27.19 20.36 -8.27
N TRP A 382 -25.98 20.14 -7.76
CA TRP A 382 -25.52 20.76 -6.52
C TRP A 382 -25.36 22.28 -6.64
N LEU A 383 -24.76 22.77 -7.72
CA LEU A 383 -24.62 24.20 -7.98
C LEU A 383 -25.97 24.93 -8.03
N ARG A 384 -27.03 24.26 -8.51
CA ARG A 384 -28.41 24.81 -8.46
C ARG A 384 -29.03 24.75 -7.07
N GLN A 385 -28.65 23.81 -6.22
CA GLN A 385 -29.26 23.61 -4.91
C GLN A 385 -28.65 24.49 -3.80
N ILE A 386 -27.33 24.69 -3.80
CA ILE A 386 -26.63 25.46 -2.75
C ILE A 386 -27.24 26.85 -2.51
N PRO A 387 -27.55 27.68 -3.54
CA PRO A 387 -28.15 29.00 -3.33
C PRO A 387 -29.53 28.97 -2.66
N HIS A 388 -30.18 27.81 -2.60
CA HIS A 388 -31.50 27.61 -2.00
C HIS A 388 -31.44 26.92 -0.62
N ALA A 389 -30.24 26.63 -0.10
CA ALA A 389 -30.04 26.01 1.20
C ALA A 389 -30.34 27.00 2.33
N SER A 390 -31.54 26.94 2.91
CA SER A 390 -32.03 27.90 3.93
C SER A 390 -31.26 27.89 5.25
N PHE A 391 -30.37 26.92 5.47
CA PHE A 391 -29.53 26.82 6.67
C PHE A 391 -28.16 27.50 6.49
N LEU A 392 -27.79 27.90 5.27
CA LEU A 392 -26.56 28.63 4.98
C LEU A 392 -26.87 30.13 4.93
N ASP A 393 -25.99 30.94 5.53
CA ASP A 393 -25.97 32.37 5.24
C ASP A 393 -25.42 32.62 3.81
N GLU A 394 -25.67 33.81 3.29
CA GLU A 394 -25.30 34.19 1.92
C GLU A 394 -23.79 34.06 1.65
N GLN A 395 -22.95 34.45 2.60
CA GLN A 395 -21.50 34.41 2.41
C GLN A 395 -21.01 32.96 2.36
N THR A 396 -21.49 32.12 3.26
CA THR A 396 -21.18 30.69 3.28
C THR A 396 -21.70 29.99 2.03
N ALA A 397 -22.90 30.32 1.54
CA ALA A 397 -23.45 29.77 0.30
C ALA A 397 -22.60 30.10 -0.93
N ILE A 398 -22.07 31.32 -1.03
CA ILE A 398 -21.15 31.72 -2.11
C ILE A 398 -19.86 30.90 -2.05
N GLN A 399 -19.27 30.72 -0.87
CA GLN A 399 -18.04 29.92 -0.73
C GLN A 399 -18.28 28.43 -1.06
N ALA A 400 -19.40 27.86 -0.59
CA ALA A 400 -19.79 26.49 -0.91
C ALA A 400 -20.01 26.31 -2.43
N TYR A 401 -20.69 27.26 -3.08
CA TYR A 401 -20.86 27.28 -4.54
C TYR A 401 -19.50 27.27 -5.25
N ASN A 402 -18.61 28.19 -4.88
CA ASN A 402 -17.30 28.32 -5.51
C ASN A 402 -16.45 27.05 -5.32
N LYS A 403 -16.51 26.42 -4.16
CA LYS A 403 -15.82 25.14 -3.90
C LYS A 403 -16.28 24.06 -4.88
N ILE A 404 -17.59 23.88 -5.03
CA ILE A 404 -18.14 22.89 -5.97
C ILE A 404 -17.84 23.29 -7.43
N ASP A 405 -17.91 24.57 -7.78
CA ASP A 405 -17.66 25.05 -9.14
C ASP A 405 -16.21 24.77 -9.58
N LEU A 406 -15.26 24.94 -8.66
CA LEU A 406 -13.84 24.64 -8.89
C LEU A 406 -13.51 23.14 -8.88
N LEU A 407 -14.39 22.30 -8.34
CA LEU A 407 -14.14 20.87 -8.19
C LEU A 407 -13.88 20.19 -9.53
N LYS A 408 -12.82 19.38 -9.60
CA LYS A 408 -12.39 18.67 -10.81
C LYS A 408 -12.74 17.18 -10.75
N PRO A 409 -13.46 16.63 -11.74
CA PRO A 409 -13.68 15.19 -11.81
C PRO A 409 -12.59 14.47 -12.61
N HIS A 410 -12.08 13.39 -12.04
CA HIS A 410 -11.22 12.40 -12.68
C HIS A 410 -11.97 11.08 -12.79
N VAL A 411 -12.14 10.58 -14.02
CA VAL A 411 -13.04 9.45 -14.29
C VAL A 411 -12.36 8.35 -15.11
N ALA A 412 -12.71 7.11 -14.79
CA ALA A 412 -12.25 5.87 -15.39
C ALA A 412 -10.75 5.59 -15.28
N TYR A 413 -9.91 6.37 -15.96
CA TYR A 413 -8.49 6.08 -16.10
C TYR A 413 -7.60 7.32 -16.22
N ARG A 414 -6.32 7.13 -15.87
CA ARG A 414 -5.30 8.18 -15.92
C ARG A 414 -4.87 8.45 -17.37
N ASN A 415 -4.85 9.72 -17.73
CA ASN A 415 -4.41 10.22 -19.04
C ASN A 415 -3.27 11.25 -18.90
N ALA A 416 -2.49 11.12 -17.83
CA ALA A 416 -1.36 11.96 -17.46
C ALA A 416 -0.29 11.08 -16.81
N SER A 417 0.91 11.59 -16.54
CA SER A 417 2.10 10.80 -16.17
C SER A 417 1.87 9.77 -15.01
N PRO A 418 1.96 8.45 -15.28
CA PRO A 418 2.09 7.81 -16.60
C PRO A 418 0.74 7.68 -17.33
N ASP A 419 0.71 8.04 -18.61
CA ASP A 419 -0.53 8.00 -19.40
C ASP A 419 -0.87 6.55 -19.75
N TRP A 420 -2.00 6.04 -19.25
CA TRP A 420 -2.41 4.65 -19.50
C TRP A 420 -2.76 4.41 -20.96
N GLN A 421 -2.95 5.46 -21.76
CA GLN A 421 -3.21 5.38 -23.19
C GLN A 421 -1.93 5.17 -24.01
N ASP A 422 -0.77 5.50 -23.47
CA ASP A 422 0.52 5.42 -24.15
C ASP A 422 1.44 4.36 -23.51
N PRO A 423 1.66 3.20 -24.17
CA PRO A 423 2.60 2.20 -23.71
C PRO A 423 4.01 2.72 -23.49
N ALA A 424 4.47 3.71 -24.27
CA ALA A 424 5.80 4.28 -24.10
C ALA A 424 5.89 5.09 -22.79
N SER A 425 4.82 5.79 -22.42
CA SER A 425 4.71 6.48 -21.13
C SER A 425 4.84 5.50 -19.96
N LEU A 426 4.13 4.37 -20.02
CA LEU A 426 4.22 3.31 -18.99
C LEU A 426 5.61 2.66 -18.95
N GLN A 427 6.20 2.36 -20.10
CA GLN A 427 7.53 1.77 -20.18
C GLN A 427 8.59 2.70 -19.57
N LEU A 428 8.51 4.00 -19.87
CA LEU A 428 9.41 5.00 -19.32
C LEU A 428 9.24 5.16 -17.80
N TYR A 429 8.00 5.13 -17.31
CA TYR A 429 7.69 5.24 -15.88
C TYR A 429 8.28 4.08 -15.07
N TYR A 430 8.27 2.86 -15.62
CA TYR A 430 8.83 1.66 -15.01
C TYR A 430 10.23 1.29 -15.52
N ALA A 431 10.95 2.20 -16.19
CA ALA A 431 12.23 1.88 -16.85
C ALA A 431 13.34 1.37 -15.90
N ASN A 432 13.35 1.82 -14.64
CA ASN A 432 14.29 1.36 -13.61
C ASN A 432 13.81 0.11 -12.86
N GLN A 433 12.61 -0.36 -13.16
CA GLN A 433 12.01 -1.49 -12.47
C GLN A 433 12.48 -2.81 -13.09
N THR A 434 12.96 -3.71 -12.25
CA THR A 434 13.24 -5.10 -12.63
C THR A 434 12.46 -6.04 -11.71
N ILE A 435 12.10 -7.22 -12.23
CA ILE A 435 11.44 -8.27 -11.46
C ILE A 435 12.45 -9.38 -11.20
N ASP A 436 12.78 -9.61 -9.92
CA ASP A 436 13.58 -10.76 -9.52
C ASP A 436 12.70 -12.01 -9.45
N THR A 437 12.65 -12.77 -10.54
CA THR A 437 11.81 -13.98 -10.64
C THR A 437 12.35 -15.18 -9.84
N ARG A 438 13.48 -15.04 -9.11
CA ARG A 438 14.02 -16.10 -8.26
C ARG A 438 13.15 -16.40 -7.06
N SER A 439 12.44 -15.39 -6.53
CA SER A 439 11.43 -15.59 -5.48
C SER A 439 10.44 -14.44 -5.45
N TYR A 440 9.20 -14.72 -5.04
CA TYR A 440 8.18 -13.68 -4.90
C TYR A 440 8.61 -12.60 -3.88
N TYR A 441 9.28 -12.99 -2.81
CA TYR A 441 9.85 -12.05 -1.84
C TYR A 441 10.84 -11.06 -2.48
N LYS A 442 11.79 -11.54 -3.29
CA LYS A 442 12.77 -10.65 -3.94
C LYS A 442 12.12 -9.80 -5.05
N ALA A 443 11.13 -10.34 -5.77
CA ALA A 443 10.30 -9.55 -6.68
C ALA A 443 9.59 -8.40 -5.94
N LYS A 444 8.96 -8.68 -4.79
CA LYS A 444 8.31 -7.65 -3.98
C LYS A 444 9.30 -6.63 -3.44
N GLN A 445 10.44 -7.07 -2.92
CA GLN A 445 11.48 -6.21 -2.37
C GLN A 445 12.01 -5.21 -3.40
N SER A 446 12.35 -5.69 -4.60
CA SER A 446 12.82 -4.83 -5.71
C SER A 446 11.74 -3.87 -6.20
N ALA A 447 10.48 -4.30 -6.23
CA ALA A 447 9.34 -3.44 -6.53
C ALA A 447 9.12 -2.35 -5.48
N SER A 448 9.14 -2.71 -4.19
CA SER A 448 8.99 -1.76 -3.08
C SER A 448 10.08 -0.69 -3.08
N LEU A 449 11.34 -1.07 -3.31
CA LEU A 449 12.45 -0.11 -3.32
C LEU A 449 12.29 0.94 -4.44
N GLU A 450 12.02 0.51 -5.67
CA GLU A 450 11.86 1.42 -6.80
C GLU A 450 10.57 2.25 -6.70
N ASN A 451 9.48 1.68 -6.16
CA ASN A 451 8.28 2.44 -5.81
C ASN A 451 8.58 3.51 -4.75
N SER A 452 9.37 3.17 -3.72
CA SER A 452 9.77 4.10 -2.67
C SER A 452 10.62 5.24 -3.22
N LYS A 453 11.59 4.96 -4.10
CA LYS A 453 12.37 6.01 -4.78
C LYS A 453 11.49 6.95 -5.59
N ARG A 454 10.53 6.42 -6.36
CA ARG A 454 9.55 7.24 -7.11
C ARG A 454 8.70 8.08 -6.18
N TYR A 455 8.24 7.50 -5.08
CA TYR A 455 7.44 8.19 -4.06
C TYR A 455 8.22 9.36 -3.45
N TRP A 456 9.37 9.08 -2.85
CA TRP A 456 10.18 10.07 -2.15
C TRP A 456 10.74 11.17 -3.05
N LYS A 457 11.02 10.87 -4.32
CA LYS A 457 11.40 11.90 -5.29
C LYS A 457 10.37 13.03 -5.39
N ARG A 458 9.08 12.71 -5.26
CA ARG A 458 7.98 13.68 -5.37
C ARG A 458 7.91 14.65 -4.20
N LEU A 459 8.60 14.38 -3.08
CA LEU A 459 8.70 15.34 -1.98
C LEU A 459 9.28 16.68 -2.46
N LEU A 460 10.26 16.65 -3.37
CA LEU A 460 10.90 17.84 -3.92
C LEU A 460 10.11 18.47 -5.09
N GLU A 461 9.10 17.78 -5.60
CA GLU A 461 8.33 18.23 -6.76
C GLU A 461 7.16 19.10 -6.32
N LEU A 462 6.80 20.07 -7.17
CA LEU A 462 5.57 20.83 -6.98
C LEU A 462 4.37 19.91 -7.25
N ASN A 463 3.38 20.00 -6.39
CA ASN A 463 2.13 19.29 -6.58
C ASN A 463 1.37 19.88 -7.77
N PRO A 464 1.12 19.10 -8.85
CA PRO A 464 0.35 19.60 -9.98
C PRO A 464 -1.12 19.75 -9.59
N GLU A 465 -1.74 20.86 -10.01
CA GLU A 465 -3.10 21.24 -9.64
C GLU A 465 -4.17 20.20 -10.03
N VAL A 466 -3.96 19.44 -11.11
CA VAL A 466 -4.95 18.50 -11.65
C VAL A 466 -4.28 17.19 -12.05
N THR A 467 -4.19 16.27 -11.08
CA THR A 467 -3.69 14.90 -11.30
C THR A 467 -4.38 13.95 -10.35
N TRP A 468 -4.58 12.71 -10.78
CA TRP A 468 -5.04 11.62 -9.93
C TRP A 468 -4.14 11.48 -8.68
N SER A 469 -4.72 11.14 -7.53
CA SER A 469 -4.02 10.80 -6.30
C SER A 469 -3.45 9.39 -6.39
N THR A 470 -2.76 8.95 -5.35
CA THR A 470 -2.24 7.58 -5.24
C THR A 470 -3.19 6.65 -4.48
N ASP A 471 -4.40 7.12 -4.14
CA ASP A 471 -5.31 6.41 -3.22
C ASP A 471 -6.13 5.32 -3.93
N GLY A 472 -6.36 5.50 -5.23
CA GLY A 472 -7.16 4.61 -6.06
C GLY A 472 -6.33 3.60 -6.87
N TYR A 473 -6.64 2.31 -6.71
CA TYR A 473 -6.15 1.22 -7.57
C TYR A 473 -7.18 0.85 -8.65
N PRO A 474 -6.76 0.31 -9.82
CA PRO A 474 -7.67 0.04 -10.93
C PRO A 474 -8.83 -0.90 -10.60
N GLU A 475 -8.60 -1.90 -9.76
CA GLU A 475 -9.59 -2.91 -9.39
C GLU A 475 -10.59 -2.42 -8.34
N GLN A 476 -10.30 -1.31 -7.65
CA GLN A 476 -11.08 -0.87 -6.50
C GLN A 476 -12.49 -0.45 -6.89
N VAL A 477 -13.47 -1.02 -6.21
CA VAL A 477 -14.88 -0.63 -6.32
C VAL A 477 -15.15 0.48 -5.32
N ASN A 478 -14.61 1.66 -5.61
CA ASN A 478 -14.77 2.82 -4.75
C ASN A 478 -14.83 4.13 -5.57
N ALA A 479 -15.14 5.23 -4.90
CA ALA A 479 -14.90 6.58 -5.37
C ALA A 479 -14.22 7.38 -4.23
N PHE A 480 -13.58 8.49 -4.57
CA PHE A 480 -12.82 9.27 -3.59
C PHE A 480 -13.02 10.76 -3.79
N TYR A 481 -13.17 11.50 -2.71
CA TYR A 481 -12.94 12.94 -2.65
C TYR A 481 -11.56 13.24 -2.07
N ILE A 482 -10.72 13.94 -2.83
CA ILE A 482 -9.37 14.33 -2.41
C ILE A 482 -9.40 15.78 -1.95
N THR A 483 -9.44 15.96 -0.63
CA THR A 483 -9.65 17.28 0.00
C THR A 483 -8.63 18.32 -0.42
N GLN A 484 -7.34 17.98 -0.43
CA GLN A 484 -6.26 18.93 -0.71
C GLN A 484 -6.27 19.39 -2.19
N LYS A 485 -6.82 18.58 -3.09
CA LYS A 485 -6.93 18.91 -4.52
C LYS A 485 -8.31 19.41 -4.93
N ASN A 486 -9.31 19.37 -4.03
CA ASN A 486 -10.72 19.63 -4.34
C ASN A 486 -11.16 18.89 -5.61
N GLN A 487 -10.93 17.58 -5.66
CA GLN A 487 -11.25 16.74 -6.82
C GLN A 487 -11.94 15.45 -6.40
N ILE A 488 -12.71 14.88 -7.32
CA ILE A 488 -13.30 13.54 -7.16
C ILE A 488 -12.64 12.56 -8.14
N GLU A 489 -12.38 11.36 -7.67
CA GLU A 489 -11.78 10.28 -8.45
C GLU A 489 -12.73 9.09 -8.50
N ILE A 490 -13.06 8.69 -9.73
CA ILE A 490 -13.97 7.58 -10.04
C ILE A 490 -13.17 6.56 -10.84
N PRO A 491 -12.44 5.64 -10.18
CA PRO A 491 -11.61 4.64 -10.84
C PRO A 491 -12.46 3.65 -11.65
N ILE A 492 -11.85 3.02 -12.64
CA ILE A 492 -12.52 2.06 -13.53
C ILE A 492 -13.18 0.88 -12.80
N GLY A 493 -12.64 0.45 -11.65
CA GLY A 493 -13.20 -0.66 -10.87
C GLY A 493 -14.65 -0.47 -10.42
N ILE A 494 -15.11 0.75 -10.17
CA ILE A 494 -16.53 1.01 -9.83
C ILE A 494 -17.44 1.11 -11.05
N LEU A 495 -16.89 1.21 -12.26
CA LEU A 495 -17.64 1.47 -13.51
C LEU A 495 -18.17 0.19 -14.17
N GLN A 496 -18.80 -0.65 -13.36
CA GLN A 496 -19.39 -1.90 -13.82
C GLN A 496 -20.72 -2.16 -13.11
N LYS A 497 -21.47 -3.16 -13.55
CA LYS A 497 -22.74 -3.52 -12.91
C LYS A 497 -22.49 -3.97 -11.46
N PRO A 498 -23.40 -3.66 -10.52
CA PRO A 498 -24.63 -2.89 -10.69
C PRO A 498 -24.44 -1.37 -10.59
N MET A 499 -23.22 -0.89 -10.39
CA MET A 499 -22.92 0.52 -10.13
C MET A 499 -23.12 1.41 -11.38
N TYR A 500 -22.63 0.98 -12.53
CA TYR A 500 -22.76 1.73 -13.79
C TYR A 500 -22.85 0.82 -15.02
N SER A 501 -23.69 1.18 -15.98
CA SER A 501 -23.79 0.52 -17.28
C SER A 501 -24.44 1.45 -18.31
N THR A 502 -23.93 1.49 -19.54
CA THR A 502 -24.54 2.30 -20.63
C THR A 502 -25.84 1.69 -21.16
N GLY A 503 -25.98 0.36 -21.07
CA GLY A 503 -27.17 -0.38 -21.54
C GLY A 503 -28.39 -0.40 -20.63
N VAL A 504 -28.46 0.44 -19.58
CA VAL A 504 -29.60 0.48 -18.63
C VAL A 504 -30.27 1.85 -18.60
N PRO A 505 -31.56 1.95 -18.20
CA PRO A 505 -32.22 3.23 -18.00
C PRO A 505 -31.45 4.15 -17.05
N LYS A 506 -31.35 5.44 -17.39
CA LYS A 506 -30.53 6.42 -16.65
C LYS A 506 -30.81 6.46 -15.14
N TYR A 507 -32.07 6.27 -14.72
CA TYR A 507 -32.45 6.30 -13.30
C TYR A 507 -31.73 5.22 -12.47
N ILE A 508 -31.33 4.09 -13.08
CA ILE A 508 -30.54 3.06 -12.40
C ILE A 508 -29.13 3.59 -12.11
N ASN A 509 -28.48 4.19 -13.10
CA ASN A 509 -27.16 4.80 -12.93
C ASN A 509 -27.21 5.97 -11.93
N TYR A 510 -28.26 6.81 -11.95
CA TYR A 510 -28.44 7.87 -10.96
C TYR A 510 -28.62 7.33 -9.53
N GLY A 511 -29.36 6.24 -9.34
CA GLY A 511 -29.56 5.63 -8.03
C GLY A 511 -28.33 4.90 -7.49
N ALA A 512 -27.51 4.31 -8.36
CA ALA A 512 -26.31 3.59 -7.99
C ALA A 512 -25.08 4.52 -8.00
N LEU A 513 -24.31 4.59 -9.10
CA LEU A 513 -23.13 5.45 -9.19
C LEU A 513 -23.45 6.93 -8.89
N GLY A 514 -24.61 7.43 -9.28
CA GLY A 514 -25.00 8.82 -9.00
C GLY A 514 -25.12 9.13 -7.50
N SER A 515 -25.55 8.17 -6.68
CA SER A 515 -25.56 8.32 -5.22
C SER A 515 -24.14 8.31 -4.65
N ALA A 516 -23.24 7.49 -5.18
CA ALA A 516 -21.83 7.47 -4.76
C ALA A 516 -21.11 8.78 -5.13
N ILE A 517 -21.28 9.28 -6.36
CA ILE A 517 -20.76 10.59 -6.74
C ILE A 517 -21.38 11.70 -5.89
N GLY A 518 -22.68 11.61 -5.60
CA GLY A 518 -23.35 12.53 -4.69
C GLY A 518 -22.72 12.54 -3.29
N HIS A 519 -22.27 11.38 -2.79
CA HIS A 519 -21.52 11.27 -1.53
C HIS A 519 -20.16 11.99 -1.60
N GLU A 520 -19.39 11.79 -2.69
CA GLU A 520 -18.09 12.45 -2.85
C GLU A 520 -18.18 13.98 -3.07
N LEU A 521 -19.35 14.49 -3.46
CA LEU A 521 -19.58 15.93 -3.66
C LEU A 521 -19.96 16.68 -2.37
N VAL A 522 -20.37 15.97 -1.30
CA VAL A 522 -20.99 16.55 -0.09
C VAL A 522 -20.02 16.75 1.06
#